data_AF-A0A0D0Q7Y3-F1
#
_entry.id   AF-A0A0D0Q7Y3-F1
#
_cell.length_a   1.000
_cell.length_b   1.000
_cell.length_c   1.000
_cell.angle_alpha   90.00
_cell.angle_beta   90.00
_cell.angle_gamma   90.00
#
_symmetry.space_group_name_H-M   'P 1'
#
loop_
_entity.id
_entity.type
_entity.pdbx_description
1 polymer ?
#
loop_
_entity_poly.entity_id
_entity_poly.type
_entity_poly.pdbx_seq_one_letter_code
_entity_poly.pdbx_strand_id
1 'polypeptide(L)'
;MAGAILIAGACEWAPSLRRAMPVEAHIARPDPFDDDAYFAEWAGANPGVDLRMHRYEGGGHYFLDPALPDYHAESARLCRERMLSFLNTL
;
A
#
# COMPACT_ATOMS: atom_id res chain seq x y z
N MET A 1 9.04 17.61 -2.58
CA MET A 1 7.75 17.51 -1.86
C MET A 1 7.85 16.34 -0.89
N ALA A 2 7.04 16.30 0.18
CA ALA A 2 7.00 15.14 1.08
C ALA A 2 5.83 14.24 0.71
N GLY A 3 6.02 12.92 0.77
CA GLY A 3 5.00 11.91 0.54
C GLY A 3 5.26 10.67 1.40
N ALA A 4 4.32 9.73 1.40
CA ALA A 4 4.47 8.47 2.13
C ALA A 4 4.14 7.24 1.27
N ILE A 5 4.78 6.12 1.58
CA ILE A 5 4.47 4.81 1.02
C ILE A 5 4.08 3.89 2.17
N LEU A 6 2.94 3.22 2.06
CA LEU A 6 2.47 2.20 3.00
C LEU A 6 2.56 0.83 2.31
N ILE A 7 3.04 -0.18 3.02
CA ILE A 7 3.30 -1.52 2.48
C ILE A 7 2.70 -2.55 3.44
N ALA A 8 2.05 -3.59 2.89
CA ALA A 8 1.53 -4.74 3.63
C ALA A 8 0.52 -4.35 4.73
N GLY A 9 -0.64 -3.85 4.30
CA GLY A 9 -1.73 -3.47 5.20
C GLY A 9 -1.83 -1.96 5.42
N ALA A 10 -2.67 -1.58 6.37
CA ALA A 10 -2.79 -0.22 6.84
C ALA A 10 -2.88 -0.17 8.37
N CYS A 11 -2.16 0.77 8.98
CA CYS A 11 -2.46 1.20 10.33
C CYS A 11 -3.51 2.33 10.30
N GLU A 12 -3.99 2.75 11.47
CA GLU A 12 -4.73 4.00 11.56
C GLU A 12 -3.96 5.17 10.92
N TRP A 13 -4.68 6.17 10.43
CA TRP A 13 -4.07 7.35 9.82
C TRP A 13 -3.11 8.04 10.79
N ALA A 14 -1.81 7.90 10.55
CA ALA A 14 -0.81 8.53 11.40
C ALA A 14 -0.96 10.06 11.32
N PRO A 15 -0.74 10.81 12.43
CA PRO A 15 -0.86 12.28 12.42
C PRO A 15 0.05 13.00 11.41
N SER A 16 1.12 12.34 10.95
CA SER A 16 2.00 12.82 9.89
C SER A 16 1.37 12.74 8.49
N LEU A 17 0.34 11.91 8.30
CA LEU A 17 -0.43 11.79 7.06
C LEU A 17 -1.46 12.92 6.98
N ARG A 18 -1.04 14.03 6.38
CA ARG A 18 -1.80 15.28 6.32
C ARG A 18 -2.58 15.44 5.02
N ARG A 19 -3.62 16.26 5.04
CA ARG A 19 -4.45 16.59 3.88
C ARG A 19 -3.60 17.02 2.67
N ALA A 20 -3.97 16.52 1.49
CA ALA A 20 -3.31 16.72 0.20
C ALA A 20 -1.86 16.21 0.13
N MET A 21 -1.36 15.48 1.14
CA MET A 21 -0.07 14.80 1.03
C MET A 21 -0.22 13.60 0.09
N PRO A 22 0.67 13.44 -0.91
CA PRO A 22 0.67 12.26 -1.76
C PRO A 22 1.02 11.01 -0.97
N VAL A 23 0.19 9.97 -1.07
CA VAL A 23 0.41 8.68 -0.40
C VAL A 23 0.06 7.52 -1.33
N GLU A 24 1.00 6.58 -1.52
CA GLU A 24 0.70 5.28 -2.15
C GLU A 24 0.62 4.18 -1.08
N ALA A 25 -0.40 3.33 -1.16
CA ALA A 25 -0.55 2.15 -0.32
C ALA A 25 -0.50 0.86 -1.17
N HIS A 26 0.33 -0.10 -0.77
CA HIS A 26 0.63 -1.32 -1.52
C HIS A 26 0.31 -2.56 -0.69
N ILE A 27 -0.77 -3.25 -1.02
CA ILE A 27 -1.27 -4.39 -0.24
C ILE A 27 -1.59 -5.58 -1.15
N ALA A 28 -1.31 -6.79 -0.69
CA ALA A 28 -1.69 -8.01 -1.39
C ALA A 28 -3.21 -8.23 -1.38
N ARG A 29 -3.69 -9.07 -2.30
CA ARG A 29 -5.06 -9.56 -2.35
C ARG A 29 -5.01 -11.02 -2.83
N PRO A 30 -5.49 -12.00 -2.04
CA PRO A 30 -5.89 -11.88 -0.64
C PRO A 30 -4.71 -11.54 0.29
N ASP A 31 -4.98 -10.94 1.44
CA ASP A 31 -4.06 -10.84 2.58
C ASP A 31 -4.77 -11.48 3.79
N PRO A 32 -4.12 -12.35 4.57
CA PRO A 32 -4.78 -13.05 5.69
C PRO A 32 -5.24 -12.13 6.83
N PHE A 33 -4.82 -10.87 6.86
CA PHE A 33 -5.15 -9.93 7.93
C PHE A 33 -6.21 -8.89 7.52
N ASP A 34 -6.65 -8.90 6.27
CA ASP A 34 -7.59 -7.90 5.76
C ASP A 34 -8.58 -8.46 4.72
N ASP A 35 -9.56 -7.62 4.38
CA ASP A 35 -10.46 -7.84 3.27
C ASP A 35 -10.79 -6.51 2.57
N ASP A 36 -11.59 -6.59 1.50
CA ASP A 36 -11.97 -5.40 0.74
C ASP A 36 -12.88 -4.45 1.55
N ALA A 37 -13.66 -4.98 2.50
CA ALA A 37 -14.54 -4.16 3.34
C ALA A 37 -13.73 -3.31 4.33
N TYR A 38 -12.73 -3.92 4.96
CA TYR A 38 -11.76 -3.24 5.81
C TYR A 38 -11.11 -2.05 5.09
N PHE A 39 -10.63 -2.25 3.86
CA PHE A 39 -9.98 -1.17 3.09
C PHE A 39 -10.96 -0.11 2.58
N ALA A 40 -12.22 -0.49 2.30
CA ALA A 40 -13.26 0.48 1.98
C ALA A 40 -13.56 1.39 3.18
N GLU A 41 -13.66 0.82 4.38
CA GLU A 41 -13.86 1.59 5.63
C GLU A 41 -12.64 2.47 5.95
N TRP A 42 -11.42 1.91 5.87
CA TRP A 42 -10.19 2.65 6.12
C TRP A 42 -10.01 3.84 5.17
N ALA A 43 -10.26 3.63 3.87
CA ALA A 43 -10.23 4.70 2.87
C ALA A 43 -11.36 5.72 3.10
N GLY A 44 -12.53 5.29 3.58
CA GLY A 44 -13.63 6.16 3.98
C GLY A 44 -13.30 7.07 5.17
N ALA A 45 -12.41 6.62 6.06
CA ALA A 45 -11.90 7.40 7.19
C ALA A 45 -10.75 8.36 6.83
N ASN A 46 -10.34 8.42 5.55
CA ASN A 46 -9.23 9.24 5.09
C ASN A 46 -9.44 10.74 5.43
N PRO A 47 -8.52 11.40 6.17
CA PRO A 47 -8.64 12.82 6.55
C PRO A 47 -8.33 13.82 5.41
N GLY A 48 -8.42 13.38 4.15
CA GLY A 48 -8.17 14.18 2.95
C GLY A 48 -6.75 14.07 2.40
N VAL A 49 -6.02 13.01 2.74
CA VAL A 49 -4.76 12.59 2.10
C VAL A 49 -5.02 12.27 0.62
N ASP A 50 -4.07 12.61 -0.25
CA ASP A 50 -4.12 12.21 -1.67
C ASP A 50 -3.66 10.77 -1.81
N LEU A 51 -4.59 9.85 -1.51
CA LEU A 51 -4.35 8.42 -1.41
C LEU A 51 -4.52 7.72 -2.76
N ARG A 52 -3.50 6.94 -3.15
CA ARG A 52 -3.60 5.93 -4.20
C ARG A 52 -3.38 4.53 -3.61
N MET A 53 -4.38 3.67 -3.73
CA MET A 53 -4.31 2.30 -3.24
C MET A 53 -4.04 1.31 -4.37
N HIS A 54 -3.07 0.42 -4.17
CA HIS A 54 -2.69 -0.64 -5.08
C HIS A 54 -2.90 -2.00 -4.40
N ARG A 55 -3.84 -2.78 -4.96
CA ARG A 55 -4.11 -4.17 -4.55
C ARG A 55 -3.42 -5.12 -5.54
N TYR A 56 -2.66 -6.11 -5.03
CA TYR A 56 -1.85 -7.03 -5.85
C TYR A 56 -2.33 -8.46 -5.70
N GLU A 57 -2.80 -9.06 -6.80
CA GLU A 57 -3.24 -10.45 -6.79
C GLU A 57 -2.05 -11.44 -6.67
N GLY A 58 -2.27 -12.58 -6.00
CA GLY A 58 -1.38 -13.75 -6.05
C GLY A 58 -0.29 -13.88 -4.97
N GLY A 59 -0.07 -12.84 -4.16
CA GLY A 59 0.83 -12.88 -2.98
C GLY A 59 0.08 -12.83 -1.65
N GLY A 60 0.81 -12.81 -0.54
CA GLY A 60 0.27 -12.55 0.80
C GLY A 60 0.90 -11.34 1.48
N HIS A 61 0.79 -11.27 2.80
CA HIS A 61 1.18 -10.09 3.58
C HIS A 61 2.61 -9.60 3.28
N TYR A 62 3.57 -10.51 3.20
CA TYR A 62 4.97 -10.19 2.91
C TYR A 62 5.36 -10.48 1.45
N PHE A 63 4.46 -10.22 0.49
CA PHE A 63 4.67 -10.50 -0.94
C PHE A 63 5.94 -9.93 -1.58
N LEU A 64 6.65 -9.00 -0.91
CA LEU A 64 7.91 -8.42 -1.35
C LEU A 64 9.16 -9.21 -0.93
N ASP A 65 9.07 -10.08 0.07
CA ASP A 65 10.23 -10.78 0.64
C ASP A 65 10.44 -12.16 -0.02
N PRO A 66 11.47 -12.33 -0.87
CA PRO A 66 11.73 -13.61 -1.55
C PRO A 66 12.09 -14.77 -0.63
N ALA A 67 12.35 -14.52 0.66
CA ALA A 67 12.64 -15.56 1.64
C ALA A 67 11.37 -16.15 2.28
N LEU A 68 10.20 -15.56 2.06
CA LEU A 68 8.95 -15.97 2.72
C LEU A 68 8.01 -16.74 1.79
N PRO A 69 7.17 -17.65 2.34
CA PRO A 69 6.28 -18.50 1.52
C PRO A 69 5.22 -17.76 0.71
N ASP A 70 4.87 -16.55 1.14
CA ASP A 70 3.86 -15.69 0.52
C ASP A 70 4.44 -14.65 -0.45
N TYR A 71 5.75 -14.78 -0.77
CA TYR A 71 6.41 -14.04 -1.82
C TYR A 71 5.69 -14.19 -3.17
N HIS A 72 5.53 -13.09 -3.89
CA HIS A 72 5.02 -13.13 -5.26
C HIS A 72 5.83 -12.22 -6.18
N ALA A 73 6.69 -12.82 -7.01
CA ALA A 73 7.70 -12.12 -7.79
C ALA A 73 7.13 -11.02 -8.71
N GLU A 74 5.99 -11.29 -9.36
CA GLU A 74 5.36 -10.32 -10.26
C GLU A 74 4.82 -9.11 -9.50
N SER A 75 4.13 -9.36 -8.37
CA SER A 75 3.59 -8.31 -7.51
C SER A 75 4.72 -7.51 -6.86
N ALA A 76 5.79 -8.17 -6.44
CA ALA A 76 6.97 -7.53 -5.88
C ALA A 76 7.65 -6.58 -6.88
N ARG A 77 7.84 -7.05 -8.12
CA ARG A 77 8.41 -6.23 -9.20
C ARG A 77 7.53 -5.02 -9.50
N LEU A 78 6.22 -5.22 -9.70
CA LEU A 78 5.29 -4.14 -10.03
C LEU A 78 5.16 -3.12 -8.89
N CYS A 79 5.14 -3.59 -7.64
CA CYS A 79 5.15 -2.74 -6.46
C CYS A 79 6.39 -1.85 -6.44
N ARG A 80 7.57 -2.43 -6.67
CA ARG A 80 8.84 -1.69 -6.75
C ARG A 80 8.84 -0.63 -7.86
N GLU A 81 8.33 -0.96 -9.04
CA GLU A 81 8.23 -0.02 -10.17
C GLU A 81 7.34 1.18 -9.83
N ARG A 82 6.17 0.94 -9.23
CA ARG A 82 5.24 2.00 -8.80
C ARG A 82 5.84 2.88 -7.71
N MET A 83 6.44 2.30 -6.67
CA MET A 83 7.11 3.06 -5.62
C MET A 83 8.23 3.96 -6.17
N LEU A 84 9.07 3.44 -7.08
CA LEU A 84 10.12 4.25 -7.71
C LEU A 84 9.53 5.37 -8.59
N SER A 85 8.46 5.08 -9.33
CA SER A 85 7.74 6.09 -10.11
C SER A 85 7.19 7.18 -9.21
N PHE A 86 6.55 6.82 -8.09
CA PHE A 86 6.00 7.76 -7.12
C PHE A 86 7.07 8.65 -6.51
N LEU A 87 8.19 8.05 -6.06
CA LEU A 87 9.32 8.81 -5.51
C LEU A 87 9.89 9.83 -6.50
N ASN A 88 9.88 9.54 -7.79
CA ASN A 88 10.31 10.49 -8.84
C ASN A 88 9.33 11.66 -9.05
N THR A 89 8.10 11.59 -8.53
CA THR A 89 7.11 12.68 -8.60
C THR A 89 7.15 13.64 -7.41
N LEU A 90 7.85 13.27 -6.33
CA LEU A 90 7.95 14.05 -5.10
C LEU A 90 9.04 15.12 -5.22
#